data_AF-A0A5K0V0M0-F1
#
_entry.id   AF-A0A5K0V0M0-F1
#
_cell.length_a   1.000
_cell.length_b   1.000
_cell.length_c   1.000
_cell.angle_alpha   90.00
_cell.angle_beta   90.00
_cell.angle_gamma   90.00
#
_symmetry.space_group_name_H-M   'P 1'
#
loop_
_entity.id
_entity.type
_entity.pdbx_description
1 polymer ?
#
loop_
_entity_poly.entity_id
_entity_poly.type
_entity_poly.pdbx_seq_one_letter_code
_entity_poly.pdbx_strand_id
1 'polypeptide(L)' 'GFSTGLPENLQLALLRTLPGLENCSMLRPAYAVEYDFLPAYQCSRSLMTKKVEGLFFSGQINGTTGYEEAAAQVFYISA' A
#
# COMPACT_ATOMS: atom_id res chain seq x y z
N GLY A 1 8.69 10.56 0.15
CA GLY A 1 8.69 11.22 1.46
C GLY A 1 7.71 12.39 1.57
N PHE A 2 6.95 12.70 0.52
CA PHE A 2 5.93 13.76 0.55
C PHE A 2 4.60 13.18 0.06
N SER A 3 4.04 12.25 0.84
CA SER A 3 2.73 11.64 0.58
C SER A 3 1.66 12.45 1.29
N THR A 4 0.55 12.76 0.61
CA THR A 4 -0.51 13.59 1.19
C THR A 4 -1.87 13.26 0.57
N GLY A 5 -2.92 13.39 1.38
CA GLY A 5 -4.32 13.36 0.94
C GLY A 5 -4.95 14.75 0.85
N LEU A 6 -4.15 15.82 0.91
CA LEU A 6 -4.65 17.20 0.81
C LEU A 6 -5.19 17.53 -0.59
N PRO A 7 -6.10 18.51 -0.71
CA PRO A 7 -6.51 19.07 -1.98
C PRO A 7 -5.34 19.51 -2.87
N GLU A 8 -5.44 19.27 -4.17
CA GLU A 8 -4.40 19.54 -5.18
C GLU A 8 -3.83 20.96 -5.13
N ASN A 9 -4.70 21.96 -4.94
CA ASN A 9 -4.31 23.37 -4.86
C ASN A 9 -3.37 23.65 -3.68
N LEU A 10 -3.48 22.90 -2.58
CA LEU A 10 -2.58 23.03 -1.43
C LEU A 10 -1.27 22.27 -1.63
N GLN A 11 -1.29 21.17 -2.39
CA GLN A 11 -0.09 20.36 -2.63
C GLN A 11 0.99 21.15 -3.36
N LEU A 12 0.63 21.86 -4.43
CA LEU A 12 1.60 22.66 -5.20
C LEU A 12 2.19 23.80 -4.37
N ALA A 13 1.36 24.46 -3.55
CA ALA A 13 1.82 25.51 -2.65
C ALA A 13 2.84 24.97 -1.64
N LEU A 14 2.59 23.80 -1.05
CA LEU A 14 3.49 23.15 -0.11
C LEU A 14 4.78 22.63 -0.77
N LEU A 15 4.70 22.08 -1.99
CA LEU A 15 5.90 21.64 -2.71
C LEU A 15 6.87 22.80 -2.94
N ARG A 16 6.36 24.00 -3.25
CA ARG A 16 7.16 25.20 -3.49
C ARG A 16 7.77 25.82 -2.24
N THR A 17 7.40 25.37 -1.04
CA THR A 17 8.10 25.78 0.20
C THR A 17 9.38 24.99 0.45
N LEU A 18 9.61 23.89 -0.28
CA LEU A 18 10.80 23.04 -0.12
C LEU A 18 11.99 23.65 -0.88
N PRO A 19 13.18 23.72 -0.27
CA PRO A 19 14.38 24.23 -0.93
C PRO A 19 14.69 23.49 -2.23
N GLY A 20 14.86 24.24 -3.33
CA GLY A 20 15.11 23.70 -4.67
C GLY A 20 13.85 23.32 -5.47
N LEU A 21 12.65 23.46 -4.90
CA LEU A 21 11.36 23.20 -5.57
C LEU A 21 10.50 24.46 -5.72
N GLU A 22 11.05 25.65 -5.51
CA GLU A 22 10.32 26.94 -5.50
C GLU A 22 9.57 27.20 -6.82
N ASN A 23 10.13 26.72 -7.93
CA ASN A 23 9.58 26.86 -9.28
C ASN A 23 9.11 25.54 -9.89
N CYS A 24 8.87 24.50 -9.08
CA CYS A 24 8.45 23.21 -9.59
C CYS A 24 7.05 23.29 -10.25
N SER A 25 6.81 22.39 -11.19
CA SER A 25 5.49 22.08 -11.74
C SER A 25 5.08 20.67 -11.32
N MET A 26 3.80 20.50 -11.03
CA MET A 26 3.24 19.21 -10.61
C MET A 26 2.68 18.49 -11.83
N LEU A 27 3.25 17.33 -12.17
CA LEU A 27 2.77 16.51 -13.30
C LEU A 27 1.53 15.69 -12.93
N ARG A 28 1.47 15.23 -11.68
CA ARG A 28 0.37 14.45 -11.12
C ARG A 28 0.21 14.80 -9.63
N PRO A 29 -1.02 15.01 -9.14
CA PRO A 29 -1.26 15.21 -7.72
C PRO A 29 -1.00 13.94 -6.92
N ALA A 30 -0.56 14.11 -5.68
CA ALA A 30 -0.58 13.03 -4.70
C ALA A 30 -2.02 12.72 -4.29
N TYR A 31 -2.26 11.48 -3.92
CA TYR A 31 -3.56 11.01 -3.45
C TYR A 31 -3.37 9.89 -2.44
N ALA A 32 -4.38 9.69 -1.60
CA ALA A 32 -4.49 8.53 -0.75
C ALA A 32 -5.53 7.58 -1.35
N VAL A 33 -5.32 6.28 -1.17
CA VAL A 33 -6.32 5.27 -1.51
C VAL A 33 -6.60 4.44 -0.27
N GLU A 34 -7.88 4.18 -0.07
CA GLU A 34 -8.36 3.25 0.95
C GLU A 34 -8.75 1.95 0.26
N TYR A 35 -8.30 0.84 0.84
CA TYR A 35 -8.64 -0.50 0.38
C TYR A 35 -9.06 -1.32 1.59
N ASP A 36 -10.08 -2.14 1.41
CA ASP A 36 -10.41 -3.18 2.37
C ASP A 36 -9.35 -4.28 2.36
N PHE A 37 -9.13 -4.89 3.52
CA PHE A 37 -8.26 -6.05 3.67
C PHE A 37 -8.90 -7.07 4.61
N LEU A 38 -8.46 -8.32 4.51
CA LEU A 38 -8.90 -9.38 5.40
C LEU A 38 -7.89 -9.52 6.55
N PRO A 39 -8.32 -9.50 7.82
CA PRO A 39 -7.41 -9.62 8.94
C PRO A 39 -6.60 -10.92 8.90
N ALA A 40 -5.27 -10.81 8.95
CA ALA A 40 -4.36 -11.96 8.78
C ALA A 40 -4.57 -13.09 9.80
N TYR A 41 -5.12 -12.80 10.98
CA TYR A 41 -5.46 -13.84 11.97
C TYR A 41 -6.56 -14.81 11.51
N GLN A 42 -7.27 -14.51 10.42
CA GLN A 42 -8.22 -15.42 9.76
C GLN A 42 -7.52 -16.54 8.98
N CYS A 43 -6.21 -16.41 8.74
CA CYS A 43 -5.35 -17.43 8.15
C CYS A 43 -4.57 -18.20 9.22
N SER A 44 -4.12 -19.40 8.87
CA SER A 44 -3.13 -20.17 9.64
C SER A 44 -1.71 -19.65 9.36
N ARG A 45 -0.69 -20.26 9.99
CA ARG A 45 0.72 -19.92 9.70
C ARG A 45 1.15 -20.24 8.27
N SER A 46 0.44 -21.13 7.57
CA SER A 46 0.67 -21.43 6.15
C SER A 46 -0.01 -20.44 5.20
N LEU A 47 -0.61 -19.37 5.73
CA LEU A 47 -1.41 -18.38 4.98
C LEU A 47 -2.69 -18.94 4.31
N MET A 48 -3.02 -20.21 4.57
CA MET A 48 -4.31 -20.79 4.22
C MET A 48 -5.41 -20.23 5.14
N THR A 49 -6.57 -19.92 4.61
CA THR A 49 -7.71 -19.46 5.41
C THR A 49 -8.19 -20.56 6.35
N LYS A 50 -8.66 -20.18 7.54
CA LYS A 50 -9.24 -21.14 8.51
C LYS A 50 -10.64 -21.61 8.14
N LYS A 51 -11.36 -20.86 7.30
CA LYS A 51 -12.77 -21.11 6.95
C LYS A 51 -12.93 -21.93 5.68
N VAL A 52 -12.01 -21.79 4.72
CA VAL A 52 -12.09 -22.43 3.40
C VAL A 52 -10.76 -23.12 3.11
N GLU A 53 -10.80 -24.45 3.09
CA GLU A 53 -9.63 -25.27 2.76
C GLU A 53 -9.21 -25.05 1.31
N GLY A 54 -7.90 -25.00 1.06
CA GLY A 54 -7.33 -24.73 -0.27
C GLY A 54 -7.37 -23.27 -0.72
N LEU A 55 -7.95 -22.35 0.07
CA LEU A 55 -7.89 -20.91 -0.18
C LEU A 55 -6.75 -20.27 0.61
N PHE A 56 -5.90 -19.50 -0.06
CA PHE A 56 -4.73 -18.83 0.55
C PHE A 56 -4.78 -17.32 0.29
N PHE A 57 -4.34 -16.52 1.26
CA PHE A 57 -4.23 -15.06 1.12
C PHE A 57 -2.78 -14.61 1.19
N SER A 58 -2.43 -13.65 0.34
CA SER A 58 -1.07 -13.13 0.22
C SER A 58 -1.08 -11.67 -0.22
N GLY A 59 -0.12 -10.88 0.27
CA GLY A 59 0.07 -9.49 -0.12
C GLY A 59 -1.02 -8.57 0.43
N GLN A 60 -1.48 -7.62 -0.38
CA GLN A 60 -2.35 -6.54 0.07
C GLN A 60 -3.69 -7.00 0.66
N ILE A 61 -4.27 -8.09 0.15
CA ILE A 61 -5.49 -8.67 0.74
C ILE A 61 -5.26 -9.20 2.16
N ASN A 62 -4.02 -9.55 2.51
CA ASN A 62 -3.60 -9.99 3.84
C ASN A 62 -3.06 -8.84 4.71
N GLY A 63 -3.22 -7.59 4.27
CA GLY A 63 -2.93 -6.38 5.04
C GLY A 63 -1.55 -5.75 4.85
N THR A 64 -0.70 -6.27 3.96
CA THR A 64 0.64 -5.70 3.69
C THR A 64 0.64 -4.77 2.48
N THR A 65 1.41 -3.68 2.50
CA THR A 65 1.42 -2.71 1.39
C THR A 65 2.71 -2.69 0.57
N GLY A 66 3.80 -3.26 1.08
CA GLY A 66 5.09 -3.32 0.39
C GLY A 66 5.18 -4.46 -0.62
N TYR A 67 6.01 -4.26 -1.64
CA TYR A 67 6.19 -5.23 -2.72
C TYR A 67 6.95 -6.46 -2.22
N GLU A 68 7.93 -6.25 -1.36
CA GLU A 68 8.80 -7.27 -0.78
C GLU A 68 8.01 -8.24 0.10
N GLU A 69 7.14 -7.71 0.97
CA GLU A 69 6.29 -8.53 1.83
C GLU A 69 5.24 -9.31 1.04
N ALA A 70 4.69 -8.71 -0.02
CA ALA A 70 3.74 -9.40 -0.89
C ALA A 70 4.42 -10.55 -1.65
N ALA A 71 5.60 -10.31 -2.23
CA ALA A 71 6.36 -11.33 -2.94
C ALA A 71 6.78 -12.49 -2.01
N ALA A 72 7.25 -12.18 -0.80
CA ALA A 72 7.65 -13.18 0.18
C ALA A 72 6.48 -14.09 0.59
N GLN A 73 5.28 -13.53 0.79
CA GLN A 73 4.09 -14.32 1.13
C GLN A 73 3.67 -15.25 -0.02
N VAL A 74 3.68 -14.77 -1.27
CA VAL A 74 3.36 -15.62 -2.44
C VAL A 74 4.38 -16.75 -2.55
N PHE A 75 5.66 -16.42 -2.44
CA PHE A 75 6.72 -17.43 -2.48
C PHE A 75 6.53 -18.50 -1.40
N TYR A 76 6.22 -18.09 -0.16
CA TYR A 76 5.98 -18.98 0.96
C TYR A 76 4.79 -19.92 0.78
N ILE A 77 3.72 -19.49 0.10
CA ILE A 77 2.55 -20.35 -0.21
C ILE A 77 2.90 -21.36 -1.31
N SER A 78 3.73 -20.97 -2.27
CA SER A 78 4.07 -21.80 -3.43
C SER A 78 5.21 -22.79 -3.20
N ALA A 79 5.95 -22.65 -2.10
CA ALA A 79 7.11 -23.47 -1.72
C ALA A 79 6.69 -24.66 -0.85
#